data_AF-A0A0N1GKK7-F1
#
_entry.id   AF-A0A0N1GKK7-F1
#
_cell.length_a   1.000
_cell.length_b   1.000
_cell.length_c   1.000
_cell.angle_alpha   90.00
_cell.angle_beta   90.00
_cell.angle_gamma   90.00
#
_symmetry.space_group_name_H-M   'P 1'
#
loop_
_entity.id
_entity.type
_entity.pdbx_description
1 polymer ?
#
loop_
_entity_poly.entity_id
_entity_poly.type
_entity_poly.pdbx_seq_one_letter_code
_entity_poly.pdbx_strand_id
1 'polypeptide(L)'
;MEDLTGAARELKGEVVKRKANGVPWDHVNEVRETQNRLVKIIGRINNKLGHPKTGDAARELLVADLGRARGMLDYSTHYVPRQGVGS
;
A
#
# COMPACT_ATOMS: atom_id res chain seq x y z
N MET A 1 -0.84 -0.63 -12.74
CA MET A 1 -1.06 0.82 -12.92
C MET A 1 -2.55 1.12 -13.11
N GLU A 2 -3.29 0.25 -13.81
CA GLU A 2 -4.74 0.36 -14.00
C GLU A 2 -5.54 0.40 -12.68
N ASP A 3 -5.14 -0.37 -11.66
CA ASP A 3 -5.86 -0.38 -10.37
C ASP A 3 -5.82 0.97 -9.62
N LEU A 4 -4.70 1.70 -9.70
CA LEU A 4 -4.55 2.99 -9.00
C LEU A 4 -5.33 4.10 -9.70
N THR A 5 -5.28 4.15 -11.03
CA THR A 5 -6.10 5.09 -11.80
C THR A 5 -7.58 4.75 -11.71
N GLY A 6 -7.93 3.46 -11.70
CA GLY A 6 -9.29 2.98 -11.48
C GLY A 6 -9.83 3.41 -10.12
N ALA A 7 -9.06 3.21 -9.06
CA ALA A 7 -9.43 3.64 -7.71
C ALA A 7 -9.60 5.16 -7.60
N ALA A 8 -8.71 5.95 -8.20
CA ALA A 8 -8.82 7.40 -8.19
C ALA A 8 -10.08 7.93 -8.91
N ARG A 9 -10.55 7.24 -9.96
CA ARG A 9 -11.80 7.54 -10.66
C ARG A 9 -13.03 7.08 -9.86
N GLU A 10 -12.96 5.90 -9.23
CA GLU A 10 -14.03 5.41 -8.35
C GLU A 10 -14.25 6.31 -7.14
N LEU A 11 -13.20 6.91 -6.58
CA LEU A 11 -13.34 7.95 -5.53
C LEU A 11 -14.10 9.20 -5.98
N LYS A 12 -14.19 9.45 -7.30
CA LYS A 12 -14.98 10.53 -7.89
C LYS A 12 -16.41 10.09 -8.26
N GLY A 13 -16.79 8.85 -7.95
CA GLY A 13 -18.10 8.28 -8.26
C GLY A 13 -18.19 7.57 -9.61
N GLU A 14 -17.09 7.41 -10.34
CA GLU A 14 -17.09 6.72 -11.63
C GLU A 14 -17.05 5.19 -11.46
N VAL A 15 -17.91 4.45 -12.18
CA VAL A 15 -17.78 2.99 -12.27
C VAL A 15 -16.83 2.65 -13.40
N VAL A 16 -15.58 2.31 -13.05
CA VAL A 16 -14.50 2.08 -14.04
C VAL A 16 -14.58 0.68 -14.66
N LYS A 17 -14.95 -0.31 -13.87
CA LYS A 17 -15.05 -1.70 -14.31
C LYS A 17 -16.19 -2.39 -13.60
N ARG A 18 -16.80 -3.39 -14.25
CA ARG A 18 -17.77 -4.30 -13.64
C ARG A 18 -17.23 -5.73 -13.70
N LYS A 19 -17.57 -6.51 -12.68
CA LYS A 19 -17.40 -7.96 -12.65
C LYS A 19 -18.36 -8.61 -13.65
N ALA A 20 -18.13 -9.88 -13.99
CA ALA A 20 -18.99 -10.62 -14.92
C ALA A 20 -20.47 -10.70 -14.46
N ASN A 21 -20.72 -10.61 -13.15
CA ASN A 21 -22.05 -10.59 -12.56
C ASN A 21 -22.68 -9.17 -12.49
N GLY A 22 -22.10 -8.18 -13.16
CA GLY A 22 -22.60 -6.80 -13.22
C GLY A 22 -22.30 -5.92 -12.01
N VAL A 23 -21.76 -6.48 -10.92
CA VAL A 23 -21.34 -5.73 -9.74
C VAL A 23 -20.13 -4.84 -10.08
N PRO A 24 -20.11 -3.55 -9.70
CA PRO A 24 -18.93 -2.71 -9.84
C PRO A 24 -17.70 -3.35 -9.22
N TRP A 25 -16.55 -3.21 -9.89
CA TRP A 25 -15.28 -3.48 -9.25
C TRP A 25 -15.03 -2.42 -8.15
N ASP A 26 -14.25 -2.78 -7.13
CA ASP A 26 -13.91 -1.88 -6.02
C ASP A 26 -12.38 -1.78 -5.95
N HIS A 27 -11.81 -1.02 -6.87
CA HIS A 27 -10.37 -0.76 -6.91
C HIS A 27 -9.94 0.02 -5.66
N VAL A 28 -10.81 0.86 -5.10
CA VAL A 28 -10.53 1.61 -3.87
C VAL A 28 -10.22 0.65 -2.71
N ASN A 29 -11.05 -0.38 -2.52
CA ASN A 29 -10.81 -1.37 -1.48
C ASN A 29 -9.52 -2.17 -1.73
N GLU A 30 -9.27 -2.62 -2.97
CA GLU A 30 -8.03 -3.33 -3.33
C GLU A 30 -6.76 -2.51 -3.02
N VAL A 31 -6.78 -1.21 -3.34
CA VAL A 31 -5.68 -0.29 -3.05
C VAL A 31 -5.52 -0.11 -1.54
N ARG A 32 -6.61 0.08 -0.78
CA ARG A 32 -6.57 0.19 0.69
C ARG A 32 -6.03 -1.07 1.36
N GLU A 33 -6.45 -2.24 0.92
CA GLU A 33 -5.91 -3.51 1.43
C GLU A 33 -4.42 -3.64 1.14
N THR A 34 -3.98 -3.19 -0.03
CA THR A 34 -2.56 -3.15 -0.39
C THR A 34 -1.78 -2.17 0.48
N GLN A 35 -2.30 -0.96 0.73
CA GLN A 35 -1.72 0.01 1.66
C GLN A 35 -1.59 -0.59 3.07
N ASN A 36 -2.62 -1.29 3.56
CA ASN A 36 -2.60 -1.96 4.86
C ASN A 36 -1.53 -3.07 4.92
N ARG A 37 -1.34 -3.84 3.84
CA ARG A 37 -0.25 -4.82 3.74
C ARG A 37 1.13 -4.15 3.78
N LEU A 38 1.31 -3.04 3.04
CA LEU A 38 2.57 -2.28 3.04
C LEU A 38 2.92 -1.74 4.43
N VAL A 39 1.94 -1.19 5.17
CA VAL A 39 2.12 -0.74 6.55
C VAL A 39 2.61 -1.87 7.46
N LYS A 40 2.00 -3.06 7.36
CA LYS A 40 2.43 -4.25 8.12
C LYS A 40 3.86 -4.67 7.76
N ILE A 41 4.22 -4.62 6.48
CA ILE A 41 5.57 -4.93 5.98
C ILE A 41 6.58 -3.93 6.56
N ILE A 42 6.31 -2.63 6.47
CA ILE A 42 7.14 -1.56 7.04
C ILE A 42 7.34 -1.77 8.54
N GLY A 43 6.27 -2.08 9.28
CA GLY A 43 6.36 -2.38 10.71
C GLY A 43 7.27 -3.58 11.02
N ARG A 44 7.15 -4.67 10.25
CA ARG A 44 8.02 -5.86 10.40
C ARG A 44 9.48 -5.55 10.08
N ILE A 45 9.75 -4.75 9.05
CA ILE A 45 11.11 -4.34 8.67
C ILE A 45 11.72 -3.47 9.76
N ASN A 46 11.00 -2.47 10.27
CA ASN A 46 11.48 -1.63 11.38
C ASN A 46 11.79 -2.46 12.63
N ASN A 47 10.94 -3.45 12.96
CA ASN A 47 11.18 -4.35 14.09
C ASN A 47 12.50 -5.12 13.92
N LYS A 48 12.74 -5.69 12.73
CA LYS A 48 14.00 -6.39 12.42
C LYS A 48 15.21 -5.45 12.47
N LEU A 49 15.09 -4.25 11.93
CA LEU A 49 16.18 -3.25 11.96
C LEU A 49 16.53 -2.79 13.38
N GLY A 50 15.54 -2.75 14.28
CA GLY A 50 15.74 -2.45 15.70
C GLY A 50 16.33 -3.60 16.51
N HIS A 51 16.38 -4.82 15.95
CA HIS A 51 16.89 -5.99 16.67
C HIS A 51 18.43 -6.01 16.67
N PRO A 52 19.09 -6.19 17.83
CA PRO A 52 20.56 -6.06 17.95
C PRO A 52 21.32 -7.18 17.23
N LYS A 53 20.69 -8.33 16.98
CA LYS A 53 21.31 -9.46 16.26
C LYS A 53 21.14 -9.40 14.73
N THR A 54 20.59 -8.31 14.20
CA THR A 54 20.47 -8.13 12.75
C THR A 54 21.83 -7.73 12.19
N GLY A 55 22.51 -8.67 11.55
CA GLY A 55 23.82 -8.46 10.94
C GLY A 55 23.79 -7.46 9.78
N ASP A 56 24.97 -6.92 9.45
CA ASP A 56 25.09 -5.76 8.54
C ASP A 56 24.54 -6.03 7.13
N ALA A 57 24.83 -7.19 6.54
CA ALA A 57 24.28 -7.57 5.24
C ALA A 57 22.74 -7.66 5.25
N ALA A 58 22.16 -8.19 6.34
CA ALA A 58 20.71 -8.23 6.50
C ALA A 58 20.11 -6.84 6.70
N ARG A 59 20.83 -5.96 7.43
CA ARG A 59 20.43 -4.58 7.68
C ARG A 59 20.37 -3.78 6.36
N GLU A 60 21.35 -3.93 5.49
CA GLU A 60 21.38 -3.26 4.18
C GLU A 60 20.16 -3.64 3.31
N LEU A 61 19.88 -4.94 3.19
CA LEU A 61 18.71 -5.44 2.47
C LEU A 61 17.39 -4.92 3.06
N LEU A 62 17.28 -4.91 4.39
CA LEU A 62 16.10 -4.41 5.09
C LEU A 62 15.90 -2.90 4.88
N VAL A 63 16.98 -2.10 4.81
CA VAL A 63 16.90 -0.67 4.49
C VAL A 63 16.41 -0.45 3.06
N ALA A 64 16.91 -1.23 2.10
CA ALA A 64 16.44 -1.17 0.72
C ALA A 64 14.94 -1.56 0.62
N ASP A 65 14.52 -2.63 1.29
CA ASP A 65 13.12 -3.05 1.36
C ASP A 65 12.23 -1.99 2.01
N LEU A 66 12.72 -1.35 3.08
CA LEU A 66 12.01 -0.27 3.75
C LEU A 66 11.75 0.90 2.80
N GLY A 67 12.79 1.30 2.06
CA GLY A 67 12.69 2.37 1.06
C GLY A 67 11.66 2.05 -0.02
N ARG A 68 11.70 0.84 -0.58
CA ARG A 68 10.73 0.37 -1.58
C ARG A 68 9.30 0.36 -1.04
N ALA A 69 9.08 -0.23 0.14
CA ALA A 69 7.76 -0.33 0.73
C ALA A 69 7.15 1.05 1.06
N ARG A 70 7.97 1.98 1.56
CA ARG A 70 7.57 3.39 1.78
C ARG A 70 7.21 4.08 0.48
N GLY A 71 8.07 3.99 -0.54
CA GLY A 71 7.80 4.58 -1.84
C GLY A 71 6.51 4.07 -2.48
N MET A 72 6.22 2.77 -2.38
CA MET A 72 4.95 2.19 -2.86
C MET A 72 3.74 2.70 -2.05
N LEU A 73 3.89 2.84 -0.74
CA LEU A 73 2.83 3.33 0.13
C LEU A 73 2.51 4.80 -0.18
N ASP A 74 3.54 5.64 -0.25
CA ASP A 74 3.40 7.07 -0.57
C ASP A 74 2.80 7.24 -1.98
N TYR A 75 3.33 6.51 -2.96
CA TYR A 75 2.81 6.54 -4.33
C TYR A 75 1.33 6.17 -4.39
N SER A 76 0.92 5.09 -3.73
CA SER A 76 -0.49 4.70 -3.69
C SER A 76 -1.39 5.71 -2.96
N THR A 77 -0.85 6.43 -1.98
CA THR A 77 -1.59 7.44 -1.19
C THR A 77 -1.95 8.66 -2.03
N HIS A 78 -1.18 8.98 -3.07
CA HIS A 78 -1.53 10.03 -4.04
C HIS A 78 -2.82 9.72 -4.82
N TYR A 79 -3.14 8.44 -5.02
CA TYR A 79 -4.34 8.02 -5.74
C TYR A 79 -5.52 7.74 -4.82
N VAL A 80 -5.24 7.07 -3.70
CA VAL A 80 -6.25 6.70 -2.70
C VAL A 80 -5.75 7.16 -1.34
N PRO A 81 -6.33 8.24 -0.78
CA PRO A 81 -5.97 8.69 0.55
C PRO A 81 -6.17 7.57 1.56
N ARG A 82 -5.16 7.37 2.42
CA ARG A 82 -5.33 6.53 3.59
C ARG A 82 -6.34 7.22 4.49
N GLN A 83 -7.38 6.51 4.92
CA GLN A 83 -8.24 7.03 5.99
C GLN A 83 -7.32 7.25 7.19
N GLY A 84 -7.14 8.52 7.56
CA GLY A 84 -6.37 8.85 8.74
C GLY A 84 -6.95 8.07 9.91
N VAL A 85 -6.07 7.54 10.76
CA VAL A 85 -6.47 7.29 12.14
C VAL A 85 -6.82 8.68 12.68
N GLY A 86 -8.07 9.07 12.54
CA GLY A 86 -8.62 10.21 13.25
C GLY A 86 -8.55 9.86 14.72
N SER A 87 -7.56 10.42 15.40
CA SER A 87 -7.62 10.69 16.84
C SER A 87 -8.14 12.09 17.02
#